data_AF-A0A1J5X1R7-F1
#
_entry.id   AF-A0A1J5X1R7-F1
#
_cell.length_a   1.000
_cell.length_b   1.000
_cell.length_c   1.000
_cell.angle_alpha   90.00
_cell.angle_beta   90.00
_cell.angle_gamma   90.00
#
_symmetry.space_group_name_H-M   'P 1'
#
loop_
_entity.id
_entity.type
_entity.pdbx_description
1 polymer ?
#
loop_
_entity_poly.entity_id
_entity_poly.type
_entity_poly.pdbx_seq_one_letter_code
_entity_poly.pdbx_strand_id
1 'polypeptide(L)'
;MYRWLFSGISCLGYFFGVYLYIAEFLAITDERVYKNTIWSAKKTEEILEELMDYRILLVYSLARETMVWIVFNISILTPFVSFCWKTTEKAFKPEQRQDTAGNAEAQTEVAEGRYGMGRSFVSGLLFIVLFKIPHYLTTFVFWKFPYFLDTTEVEFSNRGMYLSNVTENAVLFVLIIILWGPKTKMRNEIRFVILPAVFFFFILAERLLRCYIAEAMCDLKPFTTDISQELYENTEKLARKFGYKMKNVFVTYGGSLAYSIRHLWVNKIVLGMEMIREMMLSVDEVTSIFGHELGHWVEMHGLIDIIVRWFLTVAFLICAFFLARRKEVYKSFGLKKENMPFSVGMCFMLFVLLYPSFELIMRNVYSVISCTMELSANRFAYKNTEADAFIRGMRKIHTKQEYFRSWVYSFFTSTHPAAMHQINEATKWKDKNM
;
A
#
# COMPACT_ATOMS: atom_id res chain seq x y z
N MET A 1 20.01 -9.43 -21.97
CA MET A 1 19.45 -8.07 -22.01
C MET A 1 18.36 -7.87 -20.95
N TYR A 2 17.26 -8.63 -20.98
CA TYR A 2 16.12 -8.38 -20.06
C TYR A 2 16.44 -8.55 -18.57
N ARG A 3 17.33 -9.48 -18.18
CA ARG A 3 17.82 -9.59 -16.79
C ARG A 3 18.36 -8.26 -16.26
N TRP A 4 19.22 -7.62 -17.05
CA TRP A 4 19.84 -6.33 -16.73
C TRP A 4 18.84 -5.19 -16.77
N LEU A 5 17.84 -5.23 -17.65
CA LEU A 5 16.77 -4.23 -17.69
C LEU A 5 15.96 -4.22 -16.38
N PHE A 6 15.45 -5.38 -15.94
CA PHE A 6 14.66 -5.46 -14.70
C PHE A 6 15.51 -5.16 -13.46
N SER A 7 16.75 -5.65 -13.44
CA SER A 7 17.72 -5.28 -12.40
C SER A 7 17.92 -3.76 -12.36
N GLY A 8 18.19 -3.11 -13.49
CA GLY A 8 18.38 -1.66 -13.59
C GLY A 8 17.17 -0.84 -13.14
N ILE A 9 15.95 -1.24 -13.51
CA ILE A 9 14.72 -0.59 -13.03
C ILE A 9 14.61 -0.71 -11.50
N SER A 10 14.86 -1.90 -10.96
CA SER A 10 14.84 -2.11 -9.51
C SER A 10 15.91 -1.29 -8.79
N CYS A 11 17.10 -1.10 -9.39
CA CYS A 11 18.16 -0.25 -8.87
C CYS A 11 17.71 1.20 -8.77
N LEU A 12 17.05 1.74 -9.81
CA LEU A 12 16.57 3.13 -9.79
C LEU A 12 15.59 3.36 -8.66
N GLY A 13 14.61 2.46 -8.49
CA GLY A 13 13.69 2.50 -7.36
C GLY A 13 14.45 2.46 -6.04
N TYR A 14 15.36 1.49 -5.88
CA TYR A 14 16.11 1.28 -4.65
C TYR A 14 16.98 2.47 -4.26
N PHE A 15 17.79 3.01 -5.17
CA PHE A 15 18.65 4.16 -4.89
C PHE A 15 17.84 5.41 -4.53
N PHE A 16 16.68 5.60 -5.16
CA PHE A 16 15.76 6.66 -4.75
C PHE A 16 15.23 6.43 -3.33
N GLY A 17 14.84 5.20 -2.98
CA GLY A 17 14.46 4.83 -1.61
C GLY A 17 15.58 5.09 -0.59
N VAL A 18 16.81 4.63 -0.88
CA VAL A 18 18.00 4.87 -0.03
C VAL A 18 18.22 6.37 0.18
N TYR A 19 18.12 7.16 -0.89
CA TYR A 19 18.23 8.63 -0.79
C TYR A 19 17.19 9.20 0.18
N LEU A 20 15.94 8.74 0.13
CA LEU A 20 14.89 9.18 1.05
C LEU A 20 15.23 8.81 2.51
N TYR A 21 15.67 7.57 2.77
CA TYR A 21 16.07 7.15 4.12
C TYR A 21 17.25 7.97 4.67
N ILE A 22 18.26 8.25 3.83
CA ILE A 22 19.41 9.07 4.23
C ILE A 22 18.97 10.51 4.50
N ALA A 23 18.17 11.10 3.61
CA ALA A 23 17.66 12.46 3.77
C ALA A 23 16.86 12.61 5.07
N GLU A 24 16.05 11.59 5.40
CA GLU A 24 15.28 11.54 6.63
C GLU A 24 16.18 11.42 7.87
N PHE A 25 17.12 10.47 7.84
CA PHE A 25 18.08 10.30 8.93
C PHE A 25 18.83 11.61 9.21
N LEU A 26 19.29 12.30 8.16
CA LEU A 26 19.96 13.60 8.27
C LEU A 26 19.02 14.68 8.81
N ALA A 27 17.77 14.73 8.36
CA ALA A 27 16.79 15.70 8.84
C ALA A 27 16.53 15.55 10.35
N ILE A 28 16.45 14.32 10.85
CA ILE A 28 16.24 14.02 12.28
C ILE A 28 17.51 14.28 13.11
N THR A 29 18.68 14.35 12.48
CA THR A 29 19.93 14.76 13.15
C THR A 29 20.12 16.28 13.22
N ASP A 30 19.36 17.07 12.47
CA ASP A 30 19.51 18.54 12.48
C ASP A 30 18.86 19.13 13.73
N GLU A 31 19.69 19.74 14.58
CA GLU A 31 19.23 20.33 15.83
C GLU A 31 18.18 21.43 15.70
N ARG A 32 18.17 22.09 14.55
CA ARG A 32 17.28 23.23 14.28
C ARG A 32 15.84 22.78 14.07
N VAL A 33 15.63 21.54 13.63
CA VAL A 33 14.30 20.97 13.42
C VAL A 33 13.57 20.82 14.75
N TYR A 34 14.25 20.43 15.82
CA TYR A 34 13.61 20.26 17.12
C TYR A 34 13.55 21.55 17.96
N LYS A 35 14.53 22.47 17.83
CA LYS A 35 14.51 23.76 18.57
C LYS A 35 13.33 24.66 18.15
N ASN A 36 12.86 24.53 16.92
CA ASN A 36 11.78 25.35 16.35
C ASN A 36 10.37 24.74 16.44
N THR A 37 10.21 23.52 16.98
CA THR A 37 8.94 22.78 16.98
C THR A 37 8.11 22.94 18.28
N ILE A 38 8.64 23.67 19.28
CA ILE A 38 7.99 24.29 20.47
C ILE A 38 7.16 23.43 21.48
N TRP A 39 7.66 23.43 22.74
CA TRP A 39 7.05 23.42 24.12
C TRP A 39 5.93 22.43 24.57
N SER A 40 6.12 21.79 25.74
CA SER A 40 5.69 22.31 27.08
C SER A 40 5.62 21.29 28.25
N ALA A 41 6.08 20.03 28.13
CA ALA A 41 5.86 19.06 29.23
C ALA A 41 6.94 18.01 29.51
N LYS A 42 7.89 17.77 28.59
CA LYS A 42 8.88 16.68 28.75
C LYS A 42 10.32 17.18 28.77
N LYS A 43 11.15 16.49 29.54
CA LYS A 43 12.60 16.72 29.59
C LYS A 43 13.22 16.43 28.22
N THR A 44 14.26 17.18 27.87
CA THR A 44 15.06 17.00 26.64
C THR A 44 15.54 15.56 26.43
N GLU A 45 15.80 14.83 27.52
CA GLU A 45 16.27 13.43 27.52
C GLU A 45 15.26 12.47 26.88
N GLU A 46 13.97 12.58 27.21
CA GLU A 46 12.93 11.70 26.64
C GLU A 46 12.75 11.90 25.13
N ILE A 47 12.99 13.13 24.64
CA ILE A 47 12.96 13.43 23.21
C ILE A 47 14.15 12.77 22.51
N LEU A 48 15.33 12.77 23.14
CA LEU A 48 16.54 12.17 22.57
C LEU A 48 16.45 10.64 22.50
N GLU A 49 15.85 9.99 23.49
CA GLU A 49 15.61 8.54 23.49
C GLU A 49 14.64 8.13 22.38
N GLU A 50 13.47 8.77 22.27
CA GLU A 50 12.50 8.45 21.22
C GLU A 50 13.04 8.71 19.79
N LEU A 51 13.88 9.73 19.63
CA LEU A 51 14.58 9.99 18.36
C LEU A 51 15.63 8.93 18.04
N MET A 52 16.29 8.38 19.06
CA MET A 52 17.22 7.27 18.90
C MET A 52 16.48 6.02 18.44
N ASP A 53 15.33 5.72 19.02
CA ASP A 53 14.47 4.61 18.60
C ASP A 53 14.00 4.78 17.14
N TYR A 54 13.59 6.00 16.76
CA TYR A 54 13.18 6.27 15.38
C TYR A 54 14.34 6.11 14.38
N ARG A 55 15.56 6.51 14.75
CA ARG A 55 16.77 6.28 13.93
C ARG A 55 17.07 4.79 13.78
N ILE A 56 16.94 4.02 14.85
CA ILE A 56 17.10 2.56 14.81
C ILE A 56 16.08 1.97 13.84
N LEU A 57 14.81 2.40 13.89
CA LEU A 57 13.76 1.94 12.99
C LEU A 57 14.04 2.28 11.51
N LEU A 58 14.59 3.47 11.23
CA LEU A 58 14.99 3.87 9.87
C LEU A 58 16.14 3.02 9.34
N VAL A 59 17.19 2.80 10.14
CA VAL A 59 18.32 1.94 9.77
C VAL A 59 17.86 0.50 9.56
N TYR A 60 17.02 -0.01 10.45
CA TYR A 60 16.42 -1.33 10.34
C TYR A 60 15.58 -1.47 9.06
N SER A 61 14.73 -0.49 8.76
CA SER A 61 13.91 -0.48 7.54
C SER A 61 14.79 -0.45 6.30
N LEU A 62 15.81 0.42 6.27
CA LEU A 62 16.78 0.49 5.19
C LEU A 62 17.50 -0.85 4.99
N ALA A 63 17.95 -1.49 6.07
CA ALA A 63 18.61 -2.80 6.01
C ALA A 63 17.69 -3.90 5.45
N ARG A 64 16.41 -3.90 5.85
CA ARG A 64 15.40 -4.82 5.31
C ARG A 64 15.20 -4.62 3.81
N GLU A 65 14.92 -3.40 3.38
CA GLU A 65 14.68 -3.09 1.95
C GLU A 65 15.94 -3.41 1.12
N THR A 66 17.14 -3.13 1.66
CA THR A 66 18.43 -3.49 1.04
C THR A 66 18.55 -4.99 0.85
N MET A 67 18.27 -5.78 1.87
CA MET A 67 18.41 -7.24 1.79
C MET A 67 17.38 -7.85 0.82
N VAL A 68 16.13 -7.38 0.86
CA VAL A 68 15.09 -7.80 -0.10
C VAL A 68 15.51 -7.47 -1.53
N TRP A 69 16.04 -6.26 -1.77
CA TRP A 69 16.53 -5.84 -3.08
C TRP A 69 17.74 -6.65 -3.57
N ILE A 70 18.71 -6.95 -2.69
CA ILE A 70 19.86 -7.80 -3.00
C ILE A 70 19.38 -9.20 -3.39
N VAL A 71 18.54 -9.82 -2.56
CA VAL A 71 18.02 -11.18 -2.78
C VAL A 71 17.25 -11.25 -4.10
N PHE A 72 16.44 -10.24 -4.41
CA PHE A 72 15.75 -10.13 -5.69
C PHE A 72 16.74 -10.08 -6.87
N ASN A 73 17.73 -9.18 -6.83
CA ASN A 73 18.70 -9.02 -7.92
C ASN A 73 19.56 -10.26 -8.13
N ILE A 74 20.02 -10.90 -7.05
CA ILE A 74 20.72 -12.20 -7.13
C ILE A 74 19.80 -13.25 -7.79
N SER A 75 18.53 -13.31 -7.41
CA SER A 75 17.58 -14.29 -7.94
C SER A 75 17.35 -14.13 -9.46
N ILE A 76 17.32 -12.90 -9.99
CA ILE A 76 17.09 -12.64 -11.41
C ILE A 76 18.36 -12.63 -12.28
N LEU A 77 19.52 -12.29 -11.71
CA LEU A 77 20.79 -12.24 -12.44
C LEU A 77 21.48 -13.61 -12.52
N THR A 78 21.26 -14.47 -11.53
CA THR A 78 21.78 -15.84 -11.51
C THR A 78 20.87 -16.82 -12.27
N PRO A 79 21.30 -18.09 -12.47
CA PRO A 79 20.43 -19.14 -13.00
C PRO A 79 19.26 -19.56 -12.10
N PHE A 80 19.02 -18.89 -10.96
CA PHE A 80 18.00 -19.29 -9.98
C PHE A 80 16.59 -19.41 -10.57
N VAL A 81 16.17 -18.46 -11.42
CA VAL A 81 14.88 -18.57 -12.15
C VAL A 81 14.80 -19.85 -12.98
N SER A 82 15.87 -20.21 -13.71
CA SER A 82 15.93 -21.43 -14.51
C SER A 82 15.94 -22.68 -13.62
N PHE A 83 16.61 -22.61 -12.46
CA PHE A 83 16.59 -23.67 -11.46
C PHE A 83 15.16 -23.91 -10.93
N CYS A 84 14.46 -22.85 -10.49
CA CYS A 84 13.07 -22.96 -10.02
C CYS A 84 12.16 -23.57 -11.09
N TRP A 85 12.31 -23.13 -12.34
CA TRP A 85 11.54 -23.68 -13.46
C TRP A 85 11.85 -25.15 -13.70
N LYS A 86 13.12 -25.54 -13.82
CA LYS A 86 13.50 -26.95 -14.05
C LYS A 86 13.04 -27.87 -12.92
N THR A 87 13.06 -27.40 -11.68
CA THR A 87 12.61 -28.17 -10.51
C THR A 87 11.10 -28.42 -10.56
N THR A 88 10.32 -27.44 -11.01
CA THR A 88 8.85 -27.52 -11.08
C THR A 88 8.34 -28.14 -12.38
N GLU A 89 9.13 -28.09 -13.45
CA GLU A 89 8.91 -28.83 -14.69
C GLU A 89 9.14 -30.33 -14.47
N LYS A 90 10.19 -30.72 -13.72
CA LYS A 90 10.46 -32.13 -13.40
C LYS A 90 9.37 -32.81 -12.57
N ALA A 91 8.64 -32.04 -11.77
CA ALA A 91 7.55 -32.56 -10.95
C ALA A 91 6.36 -33.07 -11.78
N PHE A 92 6.25 -32.71 -13.07
CA PHE A 92 5.18 -33.17 -13.95
C PHE A 92 5.67 -33.38 -15.40
N LYS A 93 5.88 -34.65 -15.80
CA LYS A 93 6.26 -35.00 -17.18
C LYS A 93 5.13 -34.65 -18.17
N PRO A 94 5.45 -34.09 -19.36
CA PRO A 94 4.45 -33.81 -20.40
C PRO A 94 3.86 -35.11 -20.96
N GLU A 95 2.57 -35.07 -21.31
CA GLU A 95 1.92 -36.16 -22.05
C GLU A 95 2.38 -36.03 -23.51
N GLN A 96 3.09 -37.04 -24.03
CA GLN A 96 3.58 -37.01 -25.40
C GLN A 96 2.40 -37.12 -26.39
N ARG A 97 2.00 -36.00 -27.00
CA ARG A 97 1.36 -36.00 -28.32
C ARG A 97 2.23 -35.24 -29.30
N GLN A 98 2.56 -35.91 -30.41
CA GLN A 98 3.16 -35.29 -31.59
C GLN A 98 2.15 -34.33 -32.20
N ASP A 99 2.53 -33.09 -32.49
CA ASP A 99 1.76 -32.26 -33.43
C ASP A 99 2.62 -31.19 -34.13
N THR A 100 2.13 -30.89 -35.34
CA THR A 100 2.68 -30.16 -36.48
C THR A 100 3.01 -28.67 -36.27
N ALA A 101 3.91 -28.17 -37.11
CA ALA A 101 4.43 -26.81 -37.10
C ALA A 101 3.35 -25.74 -37.41
N GLY A 102 2.83 -25.12 -36.35
CA GLY A 102 2.01 -23.90 -36.41
C GLY A 102 2.75 -22.66 -35.86
N ASN A 103 2.17 -21.48 -36.10
CA ASN A 103 2.63 -20.16 -35.64
C ASN A 103 2.69 -20.03 -34.09
N ALA A 104 3.38 -19.00 -33.58
CA ALA A 104 3.75 -18.89 -32.16
C ALA A 104 2.58 -18.84 -31.16
N GLU A 105 1.39 -18.38 -31.58
CA GLU A 105 0.16 -18.41 -30.77
C GLU A 105 -0.45 -19.81 -30.72
N ALA A 106 -0.52 -20.50 -31.86
CA ALA A 106 -0.90 -21.90 -31.92
C ALA A 106 0.04 -22.77 -31.08
N GLN A 107 1.35 -22.47 -31.03
CA GLN A 107 2.31 -23.20 -30.19
C GLN A 107 2.04 -23.03 -28.68
N THR A 108 1.60 -21.86 -28.21
CA THR A 108 1.23 -21.62 -26.80
C THR A 108 -0.09 -22.27 -26.41
N GLU A 109 -1.10 -22.28 -27.30
CA GLU A 109 -2.35 -23.02 -27.08
C GLU A 109 -2.10 -24.54 -27.10
N VAL A 110 -1.24 -25.01 -28.01
CA VAL A 110 -0.77 -26.39 -28.07
C VAL A 110 0.09 -26.76 -26.85
N ALA A 111 0.82 -25.81 -26.24
CA ALA A 111 1.50 -26.04 -24.96
C ALA A 111 0.49 -26.19 -23.80
N GLU A 112 -0.54 -25.34 -23.69
CA GLU A 112 -1.63 -25.54 -22.72
C GLU A 112 -2.32 -26.90 -22.90
N GLY A 113 -2.48 -27.35 -24.15
CA GLY A 113 -2.95 -28.69 -24.50
C GLY A 113 -2.01 -29.83 -24.10
N ARG A 114 -0.69 -29.66 -24.24
CA ARG A 114 0.35 -30.68 -23.92
C ARG A 114 0.49 -31.00 -22.43
N TYR A 115 0.23 -30.03 -21.55
CA TYR A 115 0.42 -30.20 -20.10
C TYR A 115 -0.88 -30.54 -19.35
N GLY A 116 -2.04 -30.33 -19.97
CA GLY A 116 -3.33 -30.35 -19.26
C GLY A 116 -3.48 -29.13 -18.35
N MET A 117 -4.63 -28.46 -18.41
CA MET A 117 -4.89 -27.19 -17.71
C MET A 117 -4.63 -27.28 -16.20
N GLY A 118 -4.93 -28.42 -15.56
CA GLY A 118 -4.69 -28.63 -14.13
C GLY A 118 -3.22 -28.79 -13.74
N ARG A 119 -2.37 -29.40 -14.58
CA ARG A 119 -0.95 -29.63 -14.23
C ARG A 119 -0.08 -28.42 -14.57
N SER A 120 -0.36 -27.75 -15.68
CA SER A 120 0.26 -26.45 -16.02
C SER A 120 -0.01 -25.39 -14.96
N PHE A 121 -1.23 -25.39 -14.41
CA PHE A 121 -1.62 -24.57 -13.27
C PHE A 121 -0.75 -24.83 -12.03
N VAL A 122 -0.69 -26.08 -11.57
CA VAL A 122 0.07 -26.47 -10.38
C VAL A 122 1.55 -26.19 -10.55
N SER A 123 2.11 -26.44 -11.74
CA SER A 123 3.51 -26.13 -12.06
C SER A 123 3.82 -24.64 -11.96
N GLY A 124 2.95 -23.78 -12.51
CA GLY A 124 3.10 -22.33 -12.39
C GLY A 124 3.02 -21.84 -10.94
N LEU A 125 2.08 -22.37 -10.15
CA LEU A 125 1.95 -22.02 -8.74
C LEU A 125 3.18 -22.43 -7.93
N LEU A 126 3.62 -23.68 -8.08
CA LEU A 126 4.82 -24.19 -7.42
C LEU A 126 6.06 -23.37 -7.81
N PHE A 127 6.15 -22.96 -9.07
CA PHE A 127 7.24 -22.10 -9.54
C PHE A 127 7.25 -20.74 -8.82
N ILE A 128 6.10 -20.08 -8.70
CA ILE A 128 5.99 -18.80 -7.99
C ILE A 128 6.36 -18.98 -6.51
N VAL A 129 5.82 -20.00 -5.86
CA VAL A 129 6.11 -20.30 -4.44
C VAL A 129 7.60 -20.54 -4.25
N LEU A 130 8.20 -21.43 -5.05
CA LEU A 130 9.62 -21.77 -4.99
C LEU A 130 10.51 -20.55 -5.24
N PHE A 131 10.16 -19.71 -6.22
CA PHE A 131 10.89 -18.47 -6.50
C PHE A 131 10.80 -17.47 -5.34
N LYS A 132 9.68 -17.41 -4.63
CA LYS A 132 9.45 -16.47 -3.52
C LYS A 132 10.04 -16.93 -2.18
N ILE A 133 10.51 -18.17 -2.04
CA ILE A 133 11.12 -18.67 -0.79
C ILE A 133 12.22 -17.75 -0.26
N PRO A 134 13.24 -17.31 -1.04
CA PRO A 134 14.28 -16.43 -0.53
C PRO A 134 13.74 -15.10 -0.01
N HIS A 135 12.73 -14.55 -0.69
CA HIS A 135 12.05 -13.34 -0.25
C HIS A 135 11.34 -13.56 1.09
N TYR A 136 10.53 -14.63 1.22
CA TYR A 136 9.82 -14.93 2.46
C TYR A 136 10.76 -15.20 3.65
N LEU A 137 11.86 -15.91 3.42
CA LEU A 137 12.88 -16.13 4.45
C LEU A 137 13.49 -14.81 4.92
N THR A 138 13.83 -13.92 3.98
CA THR A 138 14.36 -12.60 4.29
C THR A 138 13.35 -11.79 5.10
N THR A 139 12.11 -11.66 4.62
CA THR A 139 11.07 -10.91 5.32
C THR A 139 10.74 -11.51 6.68
N PHE A 140 10.81 -12.84 6.84
CA PHE A 140 10.57 -13.51 8.11
C PHE A 140 11.65 -13.21 9.15
N VAL A 141 12.93 -13.22 8.75
CA VAL A 141 14.05 -12.86 9.63
C VAL A 141 13.88 -11.43 10.14
N PHE A 142 13.60 -10.49 9.24
CA PHE A 142 13.34 -9.11 9.63
C PHE A 142 12.08 -9.01 10.49
N TRP A 143 10.98 -9.68 10.13
CA TRP A 143 9.74 -9.67 10.93
C TRP A 143 9.95 -10.12 12.39
N LYS A 144 10.84 -11.08 12.63
CA LYS A 144 11.19 -11.55 13.98
C LYS A 144 12.15 -10.63 14.72
N PHE A 145 13.00 -9.90 14.02
CA PHE A 145 14.07 -9.10 14.61
C PHE A 145 13.60 -8.10 15.69
N PRO A 146 12.49 -7.35 15.51
CA PRO A 146 11.95 -6.47 16.54
C PRO A 146 11.53 -7.15 17.85
N TYR A 147 11.11 -8.42 17.80
CA TYR A 147 10.80 -9.18 19.02
C TYR A 147 12.03 -9.40 19.90
N PHE A 148 13.23 -9.32 19.33
CA PHE A 148 14.48 -9.42 20.09
C PHE A 148 14.95 -8.06 20.62
N LEU A 149 14.38 -6.95 20.16
CA LEU A 149 14.73 -5.58 20.58
C LEU A 149 13.77 -5.00 21.62
N ASP A 150 12.71 -5.74 22.01
CA ASP A 150 11.67 -5.32 22.97
C ASP A 150 11.02 -3.96 22.64
N THR A 151 10.95 -3.63 21.36
CA THR A 151 10.32 -2.39 20.88
C THR A 151 8.82 -2.62 20.65
N THR A 152 7.97 -2.13 21.56
CA THR A 152 6.50 -2.31 21.56
C THR A 152 5.80 -1.75 20.30
N GLU A 153 6.35 -0.71 19.65
CA GLU A 153 5.76 -0.12 18.44
C GLU A 153 5.80 -1.03 17.20
N VAL A 154 6.68 -2.03 17.19
CA VAL A 154 6.82 -2.90 16.01
C VAL A 154 5.71 -3.95 15.92
N GLU A 155 4.94 -4.14 16.99
CA GLU A 155 3.74 -4.99 16.98
C GLU A 155 2.65 -4.46 16.02
N PHE A 156 2.50 -3.14 15.88
CA PHE A 156 1.49 -2.53 15.00
C PHE A 156 1.88 -2.67 13.52
N SER A 157 3.16 -2.44 13.19
CA SER A 157 3.74 -2.70 11.86
C SER A 157 3.55 -4.17 11.43
N ASN A 158 3.64 -5.10 12.37
CA ASN A 158 3.53 -6.54 12.11
C ASN A 158 2.10 -7.00 11.80
N ARG A 159 1.05 -6.37 12.35
CA ARG A 159 -0.34 -6.62 11.95
C ARG A 159 -0.62 -6.12 10.52
N GLY A 160 -0.04 -4.98 10.15
CA GLY A 160 -0.07 -4.46 8.79
C GLY A 160 0.61 -5.40 7.79
N MET A 161 1.76 -5.97 8.15
CA MET A 161 2.45 -7.00 7.36
C MET A 161 1.58 -8.24 7.15
N TYR A 162 0.91 -8.75 8.20
CA TYR A 162 0.00 -9.89 8.07
C TYR A 162 -1.16 -9.59 7.11
N LEU A 163 -1.79 -8.41 7.23
CA LEU A 163 -2.90 -8.02 6.36
C LEU A 163 -2.45 -7.79 4.91
N SER A 164 -1.25 -7.24 4.71
CA SER A 164 -0.64 -7.06 3.38
C SER A 164 -0.38 -8.41 2.70
N ASN A 165 0.14 -9.40 3.44
CA ASN A 165 0.35 -10.76 2.96
C ASN A 165 -0.98 -11.46 2.60
N VAL A 166 -2.04 -11.24 3.39
CA VAL A 166 -3.38 -11.75 3.05
C VAL A 166 -3.88 -11.16 1.74
N THR A 167 -3.69 -9.85 1.50
CA THR A 167 -4.08 -9.22 0.23
C THR A 167 -3.26 -9.65 -0.97
N GLU A 168 -1.93 -9.80 -0.85
CA GLU A 168 -1.09 -10.31 -1.94
C GLU A 168 -1.48 -11.75 -2.33
N ASN A 169 -1.77 -12.59 -1.33
CA ASN A 169 -2.22 -13.96 -1.57
C ASN A 169 -3.63 -14.03 -2.18
N ALA A 170 -4.53 -13.10 -1.82
CA ALA A 170 -5.86 -12.99 -2.44
C ALA A 170 -5.78 -12.55 -3.91
N VAL A 171 -4.91 -11.57 -4.23
CA VAL A 171 -4.65 -11.14 -5.62
C VAL A 171 -4.11 -12.31 -6.45
N LEU A 172 -3.14 -13.04 -5.90
CA LEU A 172 -2.59 -14.24 -6.52
C LEU A 172 -3.70 -15.27 -6.80
N PHE A 173 -4.59 -15.50 -5.82
CA PHE A 173 -5.70 -16.46 -5.94
C PHE A 173 -6.74 -16.07 -7.00
N VAL A 174 -7.07 -14.77 -7.10
CA VAL A 174 -8.00 -14.26 -8.13
C VAL A 174 -7.38 -14.36 -9.52
N LEU A 175 -6.10 -13.96 -9.67
CA LEU A 175 -5.37 -14.14 -10.93
C LEU A 175 -5.30 -15.60 -11.35
N ILE A 176 -5.09 -16.49 -10.38
CA ILE A 176 -5.10 -17.93 -10.54
C ILE A 176 -6.45 -18.41 -11.08
N ILE A 177 -7.56 -17.99 -10.48
CA ILE A 177 -8.91 -18.38 -10.92
C ILE A 177 -9.21 -17.88 -12.34
N ILE A 178 -8.73 -16.72 -12.74
CA ILE A 178 -9.06 -16.15 -14.07
C ILE A 178 -8.17 -16.75 -15.17
N LEU A 179 -6.88 -16.88 -14.89
CA LEU A 179 -5.91 -17.42 -15.85
C LEU A 179 -6.05 -18.94 -16.01
N TRP A 180 -6.56 -19.66 -15.00
CA TRP A 180 -6.72 -21.13 -15.01
C TRP A 180 -8.14 -21.61 -14.68
N GLY A 181 -9.12 -20.72 -14.66
CA GLY A 181 -10.51 -21.05 -14.37
C GLY A 181 -11.10 -22.11 -15.31
N PRO A 182 -12.09 -22.88 -14.84
CA PRO A 182 -12.41 -24.15 -15.46
C PRO A 182 -12.98 -23.98 -16.87
N LYS A 183 -12.41 -24.71 -17.84
CA LYS A 183 -13.03 -25.07 -19.13
C LYS A 183 -13.48 -23.91 -20.05
N THR A 184 -13.00 -22.68 -19.88
CA THR A 184 -13.31 -21.66 -20.88
C THR A 184 -12.43 -21.87 -22.12
N LYS A 185 -13.04 -22.27 -23.25
CA LYS A 185 -12.46 -22.23 -24.62
C LYS A 185 -12.12 -20.78 -25.07
N MET A 186 -11.86 -19.89 -24.12
CA MET A 186 -11.74 -18.46 -24.32
C MET A 186 -10.31 -18.15 -24.74
N ARG A 187 -10.17 -17.47 -25.88
CA ARG A 187 -8.88 -17.04 -26.43
C ARG A 187 -8.14 -16.15 -25.42
N ASN A 188 -6.81 -16.24 -25.38
CA ASN A 188 -5.98 -15.52 -24.40
C ASN A 188 -6.15 -13.99 -24.46
N GLU A 189 -6.49 -13.43 -25.62
CA GLU A 189 -6.77 -11.99 -25.79
C GLU A 189 -8.04 -11.59 -25.04
N ILE A 190 -9.08 -12.44 -25.08
CA ILE A 190 -10.36 -12.15 -24.41
C ILE A 190 -10.16 -12.22 -22.89
N ARG A 191 -9.41 -13.21 -22.41
CA ARG A 191 -9.02 -13.32 -20.99
C ARG A 191 -8.30 -12.06 -20.51
N PHE A 192 -7.44 -11.49 -21.34
CA PHE A 192 -6.71 -10.27 -21.02
C PHE A 192 -7.59 -9.02 -20.99
N VAL A 193 -8.54 -8.87 -21.93
CA VAL A 193 -9.47 -7.73 -21.94
C VAL A 193 -10.37 -7.72 -20.70
N ILE A 194 -10.73 -8.90 -20.19
CA ILE A 194 -11.57 -9.05 -18.98
C ILE A 194 -10.78 -8.77 -17.70
N LEU A 195 -9.46 -8.98 -17.70
CA LEU A 195 -8.61 -8.90 -16.51
C LEU A 195 -8.66 -7.53 -15.81
N PRO A 196 -8.55 -6.37 -16.50
CA PRO A 196 -8.81 -5.06 -15.92
C PRO A 196 -10.13 -4.93 -15.17
N ALA A 197 -11.23 -5.44 -15.74
CA ALA A 197 -12.55 -5.36 -15.12
C ALA A 197 -12.61 -6.22 -13.86
N VAL A 198 -12.03 -7.42 -13.88
CA VAL A 198 -11.99 -8.25 -12.67
C VAL A 198 -11.18 -7.60 -11.56
N PHE A 199 -10.03 -7.00 -11.89
CA PHE A 199 -9.25 -6.25 -10.91
C PHE A 199 -9.99 -5.03 -10.36
N PHE A 200 -10.79 -4.36 -11.17
CA PHE A 200 -11.67 -3.29 -10.68
C PHE A 200 -12.62 -3.80 -9.60
N PHE A 201 -13.35 -4.89 -9.89
CA PHE A 201 -14.26 -5.49 -8.91
C PHE A 201 -13.53 -6.06 -7.70
N PHE A 202 -12.31 -6.57 -7.87
CA PHE A 202 -11.47 -7.01 -6.76
C PHE A 202 -11.09 -5.84 -5.85
N ILE A 203 -10.64 -4.71 -6.40
CA ILE A 203 -10.31 -3.50 -5.62
C ILE A 203 -11.55 -3.02 -4.85
N LEU A 204 -12.73 -3.04 -5.48
CA LEU A 204 -14.00 -2.72 -4.82
C LEU A 204 -14.32 -3.69 -3.68
N ALA A 205 -14.24 -5.00 -3.93
CA ALA A 205 -14.54 -6.03 -2.94
C ALA A 205 -13.56 -6.01 -1.76
N GLU A 206 -12.28 -5.83 -2.04
CA GLU A 206 -11.21 -5.67 -1.05
C GLU A 206 -11.47 -4.46 -0.15
N ARG A 207 -11.86 -3.33 -0.74
CA ARG A 207 -12.17 -2.12 0.02
C ARG A 207 -13.44 -2.27 0.85
N LEU A 208 -14.49 -2.88 0.30
CA LEU A 208 -15.70 -3.24 1.05
C LEU A 208 -15.35 -4.14 2.23
N LEU A 209 -14.55 -5.18 2.01
CA LEU A 209 -14.13 -6.10 3.05
C LEU A 209 -13.38 -5.37 4.17
N ARG A 210 -12.44 -4.47 3.84
CA ARG A 210 -11.77 -3.65 4.85
C ARG A 210 -12.75 -2.79 5.65
N CYS A 211 -13.77 -2.23 4.99
CA CYS A 211 -14.82 -1.48 5.67
C CYS A 211 -15.57 -2.38 6.67
N TYR A 212 -16.04 -3.56 6.25
CA TYR A 212 -16.72 -4.50 7.13
C TYR A 212 -15.85 -5.00 8.29
N ILE A 213 -14.57 -5.28 8.04
CA ILE A 213 -13.63 -5.70 9.08
C ILE A 213 -13.44 -4.56 10.09
N ALA A 214 -13.23 -3.32 9.62
CA ALA A 214 -13.09 -2.16 10.51
C ALA A 214 -14.34 -1.97 11.39
N GLU A 215 -15.54 -2.07 10.81
CA GLU A 215 -16.79 -1.98 11.56
C GLU A 215 -16.94 -3.10 12.60
N ALA A 216 -16.60 -4.35 12.24
CA ALA A 216 -16.66 -5.48 13.14
C ALA A 216 -15.64 -5.40 14.28
N MET A 217 -14.48 -4.79 14.05
CA MET A 217 -13.42 -4.64 15.05
C MET A 217 -13.66 -3.48 16.03
N CYS A 218 -14.38 -2.43 15.62
CA CYS A 218 -14.44 -1.16 16.35
C CYS A 218 -15.74 -0.86 17.10
N ASP A 219 -16.68 -1.81 17.25
CA ASP A 219 -17.98 -1.63 17.98
C ASP A 219 -18.60 -0.24 17.76
N LEU A 220 -18.97 0.05 16.51
CA LEU A 220 -19.43 1.38 16.12
C LEU A 220 -20.81 1.71 16.71
N LYS A 221 -20.89 2.84 17.43
CA LYS A 221 -22.14 3.36 17.99
C LYS A 221 -22.59 4.62 17.26
N PRO A 222 -23.90 4.93 17.21
CA PRO A 222 -24.38 6.17 16.63
C PRO A 222 -23.72 7.39 17.27
N PHE A 223 -23.48 8.46 16.49
CA PHE A 223 -22.81 9.65 17.01
C PHE A 223 -23.53 10.30 18.20
N THR A 224 -24.83 10.06 18.41
CA THR A 224 -25.59 10.58 19.55
C THR A 224 -25.20 9.96 20.91
N THR A 225 -24.30 8.97 20.96
CA THR A 225 -23.90 8.28 22.18
C THR A 225 -22.75 9.00 22.89
N ASP A 226 -22.96 9.39 24.15
CA ASP A 226 -21.97 10.01 25.06
C ASP A 226 -21.19 11.20 24.47
N ILE A 227 -21.83 12.02 23.62
CA ILE A 227 -21.28 13.28 23.12
C ILE A 227 -21.99 14.49 23.74
N SER A 228 -21.30 15.62 23.83
CA SER A 228 -21.93 16.88 24.25
C SER A 228 -22.88 17.40 23.17
N GLN A 229 -23.93 18.11 23.60
CA GLN A 229 -24.88 18.74 22.70
C GLN A 229 -24.18 19.74 21.77
N GLU A 230 -23.24 20.52 22.31
CA GLU A 230 -22.45 21.49 21.55
C GLU A 230 -21.66 20.84 20.41
N LEU A 231 -20.99 19.71 20.67
CA LEU A 231 -20.26 18.97 19.65
C LEU A 231 -21.19 18.40 18.57
N TYR A 232 -22.37 17.90 18.96
CA TYR A 232 -23.37 17.44 18.01
C TYR A 232 -23.80 18.56 17.08
N GLU A 233 -24.18 19.72 17.64
CA GLU A 233 -24.70 20.86 16.89
C GLU A 233 -23.64 21.45 15.94
N ASN A 234 -22.39 21.58 16.39
CA ASN A 234 -21.29 22.08 15.56
C ASN A 234 -20.98 21.13 14.40
N THR A 235 -20.92 19.82 14.68
CA THR A 235 -20.72 18.78 13.66
C THR A 235 -21.88 18.73 12.67
N GLU A 236 -23.12 18.79 13.15
CA GLU A 236 -24.33 18.80 12.31
C GLU A 236 -24.37 20.03 11.41
N LYS A 237 -24.06 21.21 11.96
CA LYS A 237 -24.01 22.45 11.19
C LYS A 237 -23.00 22.35 10.05
N LEU A 238 -21.80 21.82 10.32
CA LEU A 238 -20.79 21.63 9.29
C LEU A 238 -21.21 20.58 8.26
N ALA A 239 -21.71 19.42 8.70
CA ALA A 239 -22.19 18.36 7.81
C ALA A 239 -23.32 18.84 6.89
N ARG A 240 -24.30 19.57 7.45
CA ARG A 240 -25.44 20.13 6.72
C ARG A 240 -25.02 21.11 5.64
N LYS A 241 -23.99 21.94 5.89
CA LYS A 241 -23.42 22.89 4.91
C LYS A 241 -22.99 22.17 3.62
N PHE A 242 -22.53 20.93 3.72
CA PHE A 242 -22.03 20.14 2.59
C PHE A 242 -22.95 18.97 2.19
N GLY A 243 -24.15 18.89 2.77
CA GLY A 243 -25.11 17.82 2.47
C GLY A 243 -24.72 16.43 3.01
N TYR A 244 -23.77 16.35 3.95
CA TYR A 244 -23.43 15.10 4.62
C TYR A 244 -24.48 14.73 5.67
N LYS A 245 -24.84 13.45 5.75
CA LYS A 245 -25.92 12.98 6.62
C LYS A 245 -25.37 12.53 7.96
N MET A 246 -25.83 13.12 9.07
CA MET A 246 -25.37 12.77 10.42
C MET A 246 -25.59 11.30 10.82
N LYS A 247 -26.55 10.61 10.20
CA LYS A 247 -26.73 9.15 10.37
C LYS A 247 -25.51 8.32 9.95
N ASN A 248 -24.57 8.92 9.23
CA ASN A 248 -23.32 8.32 8.79
C ASN A 248 -22.13 8.73 9.68
N VAL A 249 -22.37 9.39 10.81
CA VAL A 249 -21.35 9.70 11.81
C VAL A 249 -21.51 8.70 12.95
N PHE A 250 -20.39 8.15 13.40
CA PHE A 250 -20.34 7.14 14.44
C PHE A 250 -19.25 7.48 15.47
N VAL A 251 -19.36 6.88 16.64
CA VAL A 251 -18.32 6.90 17.67
C VAL A 251 -17.82 5.49 17.94
N THR A 252 -16.55 5.40 18.34
CA THR A 252 -15.93 4.18 18.86
C THR A 252 -15.17 4.49 20.14
N TYR A 253 -14.97 3.47 20.98
CA TYR A 253 -14.25 3.53 22.25
C TYR A 253 -12.96 2.69 22.20
N GLY A 254 -12.51 2.29 21.00
CA GLY A 254 -11.21 1.63 20.84
C GLY A 254 -10.60 1.94 19.47
N GLY A 255 -9.28 2.15 19.42
CA GLY A 255 -8.53 2.38 18.18
C GLY A 255 -8.20 3.86 17.92
N SER A 256 -8.19 4.27 16.64
CA SER A 256 -7.73 5.58 16.17
C SER A 256 -8.70 6.74 16.45
N LEU A 257 -8.18 7.98 16.44
CA LEU A 257 -8.85 9.19 16.92
C LEU A 257 -10.02 9.60 16.04
N ALA A 258 -9.80 9.55 14.74
CA ALA A 258 -10.81 9.76 13.74
C ALA A 258 -10.35 8.99 12.51
N TYR A 259 -11.31 8.40 11.83
CA TYR A 259 -11.08 7.82 10.53
C TYR A 259 -12.40 7.79 9.78
N SER A 260 -12.34 7.87 8.46
CA SER A 260 -13.51 7.62 7.64
C SER A 260 -13.41 6.31 6.88
N ILE A 261 -14.47 5.53 7.02
CA ILE A 261 -14.73 4.34 6.25
C ILE A 261 -15.34 4.81 4.93
N ARG A 262 -14.47 4.95 3.94
CA ARG A 262 -14.79 5.52 2.62
C ARG A 262 -14.79 4.42 1.58
N HIS A 263 -15.91 4.21 0.91
CA HIS A 263 -16.15 3.33 -0.23
C HIS A 263 -17.15 4.01 -1.19
N LEU A 264 -17.31 3.51 -2.42
CA LEU A 264 -18.25 4.05 -3.40
C LEU A 264 -19.69 4.17 -2.86
N TRP A 265 -20.07 3.27 -1.95
CA TRP A 265 -21.43 3.15 -1.38
C TRP A 265 -21.51 3.29 0.14
N VAL A 266 -20.35 3.32 0.81
CA VAL A 266 -20.25 3.44 2.28
C VAL A 266 -19.40 4.65 2.56
N ASN A 267 -19.98 5.65 3.21
CA ASN A 267 -19.25 6.82 3.66
C ASN A 267 -19.64 7.01 5.11
N LYS A 268 -18.81 6.54 6.02
CA LYS A 268 -18.98 6.72 7.47
C LYS A 268 -17.79 7.50 7.99
N ILE A 269 -18.05 8.46 8.87
CA ILE A 269 -17.02 9.15 9.64
C ILE A 269 -17.11 8.60 11.06
N VAL A 270 -16.00 8.12 11.60
CA VAL A 270 -15.92 7.54 12.93
C VAL A 270 -15.01 8.39 13.79
N LEU A 271 -15.47 8.73 15.00
CA LEU A 271 -14.71 9.48 15.99
C LEU A 271 -14.39 8.58 17.19
N GLY A 272 -13.10 8.47 17.53
CA GLY A 272 -12.56 7.70 18.65
C GLY A 272 -12.65 8.49 19.95
N MET A 273 -13.69 8.23 20.74
CA MET A 273 -14.00 9.00 21.94
C MET A 273 -12.97 8.83 23.06
N GLU A 274 -12.30 7.68 23.13
CA GLU A 274 -11.20 7.45 24.07
C GLU A 274 -10.02 8.37 23.75
N MET A 275 -9.52 8.37 22.52
CA MET A 275 -8.40 9.24 22.14
C MET A 275 -8.75 10.73 22.17
N ILE A 276 -10.01 11.11 21.89
CA ILE A 276 -10.50 12.50 22.10
C ILE A 276 -10.34 12.91 23.57
N ARG A 277 -10.69 12.02 24.51
CA ARG A 277 -10.54 12.25 25.96
C ARG A 277 -9.09 12.26 26.40
N GLU A 278 -8.30 11.28 25.96
CA GLU A 278 -6.87 11.17 26.30
C GLU A 278 -6.08 12.40 25.82
N MET A 279 -6.35 12.87 24.62
CA MET A 279 -5.69 14.04 24.03
C MET A 279 -6.30 15.38 24.48
N MET A 280 -7.33 15.35 25.35
CA MET A 280 -8.02 16.52 25.90
C MET A 280 -8.40 17.54 24.81
N LEU A 281 -9.09 17.06 23.77
CA LEU A 281 -9.54 17.91 22.66
C LEU A 281 -10.78 18.71 23.05
N SER A 282 -10.77 20.00 22.73
CA SER A 282 -11.94 20.88 22.81
C SER A 282 -12.94 20.60 21.69
N VAL A 283 -14.18 21.10 21.85
CA VAL A 283 -15.25 20.91 20.85
C VAL A 283 -14.83 21.45 19.47
N ASP A 284 -14.18 22.61 19.41
CA ASP A 284 -13.73 23.19 18.14
C ASP A 284 -12.60 22.37 17.50
N GLU A 285 -11.69 21.82 18.31
CA GLU A 285 -10.61 20.94 17.81
C GLU A 285 -11.20 19.65 17.24
N VAL A 286 -12.14 19.00 17.93
CA VAL A 286 -12.84 17.81 17.42
C VAL A 286 -13.65 18.15 16.16
N THR A 287 -14.31 19.30 16.13
CA THR A 287 -15.07 19.77 14.95
C THR A 287 -14.14 19.98 13.75
N SER A 288 -12.92 20.49 13.97
CA SER A 288 -11.91 20.65 12.91
C SER A 288 -11.39 19.31 12.36
N ILE A 289 -11.19 18.32 13.23
CA ILE A 289 -10.79 16.95 12.84
C ILE A 289 -11.93 16.27 12.07
N PHE A 290 -13.17 16.43 12.53
CA PHE A 290 -14.34 16.01 11.75
C PHE A 290 -14.39 16.73 10.39
N GLY A 291 -14.05 18.03 10.35
CA GLY A 291 -13.92 18.80 9.12
C GLY A 291 -12.91 18.19 8.14
N HIS A 292 -11.76 17.71 8.63
CA HIS A 292 -10.77 17.00 7.82
C HIS A 292 -11.37 15.71 7.21
N GLU A 293 -12.01 14.87 8.03
CA GLU A 293 -12.65 13.63 7.55
C GLU A 293 -13.79 13.91 6.56
N LEU A 294 -14.57 14.97 6.80
CA LEU A 294 -15.60 15.45 5.89
C LEU A 294 -14.99 15.92 4.56
N GLY A 295 -13.82 16.58 4.59
CA GLY A 295 -13.07 16.98 3.42
C GLY A 295 -12.74 15.80 2.51
N HIS A 296 -12.35 14.66 3.07
CA HIS A 296 -12.13 13.44 2.28
C HIS A 296 -13.38 12.94 1.56
N TRP A 297 -14.54 13.12 2.16
CA TRP A 297 -15.80 12.78 1.51
C TRP A 297 -16.17 13.79 0.42
N VAL A 298 -16.08 15.09 0.71
CA VAL A 298 -16.43 16.16 -0.25
C VAL A 298 -15.54 16.10 -1.50
N GLU A 299 -14.25 15.86 -1.33
CA GLU A 299 -13.28 15.81 -2.43
C GLU A 299 -13.17 14.41 -3.08
N MET A 300 -14.05 13.48 -2.70
CA MET A 300 -14.15 12.15 -3.30
C MET A 300 -12.86 11.33 -3.25
N HIS A 301 -12.04 11.51 -2.21
CA HIS A 301 -10.74 10.83 -2.06
C HIS A 301 -10.87 9.30 -2.11
N GLY A 302 -12.00 8.74 -1.64
CA GLY A 302 -12.27 7.31 -1.78
C GLY A 302 -12.42 6.82 -3.23
N LEU A 303 -13.04 7.61 -4.10
CA LEU A 303 -13.15 7.29 -5.52
C LEU A 303 -11.82 7.48 -6.24
N ILE A 304 -11.12 8.58 -5.94
CA ILE A 304 -9.80 8.88 -6.53
C ILE A 304 -8.84 7.72 -6.26
N ASP A 305 -8.81 7.21 -5.03
CA ASP A 305 -7.98 6.06 -4.66
C ASP A 305 -8.30 4.80 -5.48
N ILE A 306 -9.59 4.46 -5.64
CA ILE A 306 -10.02 3.31 -6.47
C ILE A 306 -9.55 3.50 -7.92
N ILE A 307 -9.77 4.68 -8.49
CA ILE A 307 -9.42 5.00 -9.88
C ILE A 307 -7.91 4.91 -10.08
N VAL A 308 -7.11 5.52 -9.21
CA VAL A 308 -5.65 5.50 -9.28
C VAL A 308 -5.12 4.08 -9.20
N ARG A 309 -5.54 3.29 -8.20
CA ARG A 309 -5.12 1.89 -8.04
C ARG A 309 -5.50 1.04 -9.25
N TRP A 310 -6.69 1.26 -9.81
CA TRP A 310 -7.14 0.56 -11.00
C TRP A 310 -6.30 0.92 -12.23
N PHE A 311 -6.06 2.20 -12.51
CA PHE A 311 -5.21 2.62 -13.64
C PHE A 311 -3.78 2.06 -13.54
N LEU A 312 -3.20 2.13 -12.34
CA LEU A 312 -1.88 1.56 -12.05
C LEU A 312 -1.86 0.05 -12.33
N THR A 313 -2.90 -0.68 -11.93
CA THR A 313 -3.05 -2.11 -12.22
C THR A 313 -3.21 -2.38 -13.71
N VAL A 314 -4.02 -1.59 -14.43
CA VAL A 314 -4.21 -1.75 -15.88
C VAL A 314 -2.91 -1.52 -16.64
N ALA A 315 -2.17 -0.46 -16.32
CA ALA A 315 -0.86 -0.20 -16.92
C ALA A 315 0.08 -1.41 -16.75
N PHE A 316 0.08 -1.98 -15.55
CA PHE A 316 0.89 -3.13 -15.22
C PHE A 316 0.48 -4.41 -15.97
N LEU A 317 -0.83 -4.67 -16.07
CA LEU A 317 -1.38 -5.77 -16.85
C LEU A 317 -1.00 -5.65 -18.33
N ILE A 318 -1.12 -4.44 -18.91
CA ILE A 318 -0.74 -4.16 -20.31
C ILE A 318 0.74 -4.45 -20.54
N CYS A 319 1.61 -3.94 -19.65
CA CYS A 319 3.05 -4.24 -19.70
C CYS A 319 3.32 -5.75 -19.64
N ALA A 320 2.67 -6.47 -18.71
CA ALA A 320 2.82 -7.91 -18.55
C ALA A 320 2.39 -8.68 -19.81
N PHE A 321 1.26 -8.30 -20.41
CA PHE A 321 0.74 -8.96 -21.61
C PHE A 321 1.64 -8.84 -22.83
N PHE A 322 2.22 -7.67 -23.05
CA PHE A 322 3.17 -7.48 -24.14
C PHE A 322 4.48 -8.24 -23.87
N LEU A 323 4.99 -8.20 -22.64
CA LEU A 323 6.22 -8.89 -22.27
C LEU A 323 6.07 -10.41 -22.30
N ALA A 324 4.94 -10.95 -21.85
CA ALA A 324 4.64 -12.38 -21.88
C ALA A 324 4.63 -12.97 -23.30
N ARG A 325 4.43 -12.15 -24.34
CA ARG A 325 4.54 -12.59 -25.74
C ARG A 325 5.97 -12.59 -26.29
N ARG A 326 6.94 -11.94 -25.65
CA ARG A 326 8.30 -11.81 -26.18
C ARG A 326 9.19 -13.00 -25.78
N LYS A 327 9.56 -13.84 -26.76
CA LYS A 327 10.48 -14.99 -26.58
C LYS A 327 11.81 -14.60 -25.92
N GLU A 328 12.32 -13.41 -26.23
CA GLU A 328 13.61 -12.92 -25.73
C GLU A 328 13.65 -12.67 -24.21
N VAL A 329 12.49 -12.41 -23.59
CA VAL A 329 12.39 -12.29 -22.13
C VAL A 329 12.72 -13.64 -21.52
N TYR A 330 11.99 -14.69 -21.89
CA TYR A 330 12.20 -16.07 -21.41
C TYR A 330 13.62 -16.58 -21.68
N LYS A 331 14.14 -16.34 -22.88
CA LYS A 331 15.51 -16.72 -23.27
C LYS A 331 16.55 -16.08 -22.34
N SER A 332 16.34 -14.81 -21.97
CA SER A 332 17.23 -14.12 -21.02
C SER A 332 17.26 -14.79 -19.66
N PHE A 333 16.22 -15.51 -19.25
CA PHE A 333 16.16 -16.26 -17.99
C PHE A 333 16.54 -17.74 -18.12
N GLY A 334 16.95 -18.21 -19.30
CA GLY A 334 17.26 -19.62 -19.54
C GLY A 334 16.00 -20.49 -19.64
N LEU A 335 14.87 -19.89 -20.01
CA LEU A 335 13.57 -20.54 -20.19
C LEU A 335 13.24 -20.66 -21.68
N LYS A 336 12.55 -21.74 -22.07
CA LYS A 336 12.05 -21.94 -23.44
C LYS A 336 10.56 -21.57 -23.47
N LYS A 337 10.21 -20.47 -24.14
CA LYS A 337 8.81 -19.99 -24.24
C LYS A 337 7.88 -21.07 -24.82
N GLU A 338 8.36 -21.85 -25.78
CA GLU A 338 7.60 -22.93 -26.43
C GLU A 338 7.13 -24.03 -25.47
N ASN A 339 7.75 -24.15 -24.30
CA ASN A 339 7.39 -25.11 -23.25
C ASN A 339 6.56 -24.47 -22.12
N MET A 340 6.29 -23.16 -22.19
CA MET A 340 5.63 -22.43 -21.11
C MET A 340 4.20 -22.01 -21.53
N PRO A 341 3.17 -22.47 -20.82
CA PRO A 341 1.80 -21.98 -20.97
C PRO A 341 1.72 -20.46 -20.84
N PHE A 342 0.81 -19.82 -21.58
CA PHE A 342 0.69 -18.36 -21.56
C PHE A 342 0.35 -17.82 -20.17
N SER A 343 -0.54 -18.51 -19.45
CA SER A 343 -0.91 -18.21 -18.06
C SER A 343 0.27 -18.25 -17.09
N VAL A 344 1.14 -19.26 -17.21
CA VAL A 344 2.38 -19.37 -16.43
C VAL A 344 3.34 -18.22 -16.79
N GLY A 345 3.44 -17.90 -18.07
CA GLY A 345 4.20 -16.76 -18.57
C GLY A 345 3.71 -15.43 -18.00
N MET A 346 2.40 -15.21 -17.93
CA MET A 346 1.78 -14.03 -17.33
C MET A 346 2.09 -13.92 -15.84
N CYS A 347 1.97 -15.00 -15.07
CA CYS A 347 2.33 -14.99 -13.65
C CYS A 347 3.81 -14.72 -13.41
N PHE A 348 4.70 -15.28 -14.24
CA PHE A 348 6.12 -14.96 -14.21
C PHE A 348 6.35 -13.46 -14.46
N MET A 349 5.70 -12.87 -15.49
CA MET A 349 5.82 -11.44 -15.75
C MET A 349 5.32 -10.60 -14.57
N LEU A 350 4.14 -10.89 -14.03
CA LEU A 350 3.51 -10.09 -12.99
C LEU A 350 4.26 -10.19 -11.66
N PHE A 351 4.52 -11.39 -11.15
CA PHE A 351 4.94 -11.60 -9.77
C PHE A 351 6.44 -11.80 -9.57
N VAL A 352 7.15 -12.24 -10.61
CA VAL A 352 8.59 -12.47 -10.55
C VAL A 352 9.36 -11.28 -11.09
N LEU A 353 8.88 -10.64 -12.16
CA LEU A 353 9.61 -9.54 -12.80
C LEU A 353 9.03 -8.18 -12.48
N LEU A 354 7.81 -7.90 -12.94
CA LEU A 354 7.27 -6.56 -12.91
C LEU A 354 7.00 -6.08 -11.47
N TYR A 355 6.40 -6.91 -10.61
CA TYR A 355 5.95 -6.41 -9.31
C TYR A 355 7.15 -6.04 -8.45
N PRO A 356 8.15 -6.94 -8.25
CA PRO A 356 9.33 -6.59 -7.45
C PRO A 356 10.19 -5.48 -8.08
N SER A 357 10.18 -5.33 -9.41
CA SER A 357 10.99 -4.27 -10.06
C SER A 357 10.36 -2.89 -9.93
N PHE A 358 9.03 -2.81 -9.84
CA PHE A 358 8.29 -1.54 -9.83
C PHE A 358 7.66 -1.20 -8.48
N GLU A 359 7.58 -2.14 -7.54
CA GLU A 359 6.90 -1.98 -6.24
C GLU A 359 7.27 -0.68 -5.55
N LEU A 360 8.57 -0.38 -5.42
CA LEU A 360 9.05 0.83 -4.75
C LEU A 360 8.61 2.11 -5.48
N ILE A 361 8.66 2.11 -6.81
CA ILE A 361 8.21 3.25 -7.63
C ILE A 361 6.70 3.46 -7.45
N MET A 362 5.93 2.37 -7.50
CA MET A 362 4.46 2.41 -7.38
C MET A 362 4.03 2.87 -5.99
N ARG A 363 4.69 2.36 -4.95
CA ARG A 363 4.51 2.80 -3.56
C ARG A 363 4.74 4.30 -3.43
N ASN A 364 5.85 4.80 -3.98
CA ASN A 364 6.18 6.22 -3.90
C ASN A 364 5.19 7.11 -4.68
N VAL A 365 4.79 6.71 -5.89
CA VAL A 365 3.76 7.43 -6.67
C VAL A 365 2.44 7.47 -5.91
N TYR A 366 2.03 6.35 -5.33
CA TYR A 366 0.81 6.26 -4.54
C TYR A 366 0.88 7.13 -3.28
N SER A 367 2.02 7.13 -2.56
CA SER A 367 2.25 8.00 -1.40
C SER A 367 2.09 9.48 -1.75
N VAL A 368 2.63 9.94 -2.88
CA VAL A 368 2.47 11.32 -3.35
C VAL A 368 1.00 11.70 -3.54
N ILE A 369 0.22 10.80 -4.15
CA ILE A 369 -1.22 11.02 -4.37
C ILE A 369 -1.96 11.04 -3.02
N SER A 370 -1.65 10.10 -2.13
CA SER A 370 -2.20 10.04 -0.77
C SER A 370 -1.93 11.33 0.01
N CYS A 371 -0.67 11.78 0.06
CA CYS A 371 -0.31 13.02 0.72
C CYS A 371 -1.01 14.24 0.10
N THR A 372 -1.20 14.26 -1.21
CA THR A 372 -1.92 15.35 -1.88
C THR A 372 -3.39 15.41 -1.44
N MET A 373 -4.03 14.25 -1.29
CA MET A 373 -5.40 14.15 -0.77
C MET A 373 -5.49 14.62 0.69
N GLU A 374 -4.55 14.23 1.54
CA GLU A 374 -4.46 14.68 2.94
C GLU A 374 -4.30 16.20 3.06
N LEU A 375 -3.40 16.80 2.26
CA LEU A 375 -3.24 18.26 2.22
C LEU A 375 -4.51 18.96 1.77
N SER A 376 -5.26 18.35 0.87
CA SER A 376 -6.52 18.90 0.38
C SER A 376 -7.63 18.80 1.43
N ALA A 377 -7.72 17.69 2.15
CA ALA A 377 -8.62 17.53 3.30
C ALA A 377 -8.30 18.50 4.44
N ASN A 378 -7.02 18.74 4.73
CA ASN A 378 -6.58 19.77 5.69
C ASN A 378 -7.03 21.17 5.27
N ARG A 379 -6.80 21.52 3.99
CA ARG A 379 -7.29 22.79 3.41
C ARG A 379 -8.79 22.93 3.58
N PHE A 380 -9.53 21.86 3.36
CA PHE A 380 -10.96 21.86 3.56
C PHE A 380 -11.33 22.13 5.03
N ALA A 381 -10.66 21.48 5.98
CA ALA A 381 -10.90 21.63 7.41
C ALA A 381 -10.69 23.08 7.86
N TYR A 382 -9.46 23.61 7.76
CA TYR A 382 -9.15 24.93 8.31
C TYR A 382 -9.82 26.10 7.58
N LYS A 383 -10.37 25.88 6.36
CA LYS A 383 -11.18 26.88 5.64
C LYS A 383 -12.64 26.89 6.08
N ASN A 384 -13.14 25.78 6.63
CA ASN A 384 -14.55 25.60 6.96
C ASN A 384 -14.82 25.47 8.46
N THR A 385 -13.78 25.36 9.27
CA THR A 385 -13.80 25.41 10.73
C THR A 385 -12.84 26.51 11.21
N GLU A 386 -12.67 26.65 12.52
CA GLU A 386 -11.64 27.55 13.04
C GLU A 386 -10.23 27.01 12.74
N ALA A 387 -9.43 27.79 11.99
CA ALA A 387 -8.06 27.42 11.67
C ALA A 387 -7.17 27.28 12.92
N ASP A 388 -7.40 28.11 13.93
CA ASP A 388 -6.69 27.99 15.20
C ASP A 388 -7.00 26.69 15.93
N ALA A 389 -8.27 26.26 15.93
CA ALA A 389 -8.67 24.98 16.48
C ALA A 389 -8.04 23.81 15.69
N PHE A 390 -8.00 23.89 14.36
CA PHE A 390 -7.28 22.90 13.54
C PHE A 390 -5.80 22.82 13.92
N ILE A 391 -5.10 23.95 13.99
CA ILE A 391 -3.67 23.98 14.34
C ILE A 391 -3.42 23.39 15.73
N ARG A 392 -4.24 23.75 16.74
CA ARG A 392 -4.12 23.19 18.09
C ARG A 392 -4.47 21.70 18.14
N GLY A 393 -5.49 21.27 17.40
CA GLY A 393 -5.86 19.86 17.27
C GLY A 393 -4.72 19.04 16.68
N MET A 394 -4.18 19.46 15.54
CA MET A 394 -3.02 18.82 14.90
C MET A 394 -1.83 18.69 15.87
N ARG A 395 -1.57 19.75 16.66
CA ARG A 395 -0.56 19.77 17.74
C ARG A 395 -0.73 18.66 18.78
N LYS A 396 -1.97 18.33 19.13
CA LYS A 396 -2.28 17.33 20.16
C LYS A 396 -2.29 15.90 19.63
N ILE A 397 -2.72 15.69 18.38
CA ILE A 397 -3.05 14.36 17.87
C ILE A 397 -1.86 13.61 17.27
N HIS A 398 -0.90 14.36 16.74
CA HIS A 398 0.24 13.75 16.07
C HIS A 398 1.22 13.19 17.08
N THR A 399 1.71 11.99 16.79
CA THR A 399 2.82 11.42 17.55
C THR A 399 4.07 12.26 17.31
N LYS A 400 4.97 12.29 18.29
CA LYS A 400 6.21 13.04 18.17
C LYS A 400 7.06 12.59 16.98
N GLN A 401 7.06 11.30 16.65
CA GLN A 401 7.76 10.81 15.46
C GLN A 401 7.23 11.47 14.18
N GLU A 402 5.91 11.64 14.04
CA GLU A 402 5.27 12.30 12.88
C GLU A 402 5.62 13.80 12.78
N TYR A 403 5.97 14.45 13.89
CA TYR A 403 6.49 15.81 13.91
C TYR A 403 7.89 15.93 13.31
N PHE A 404 8.77 14.99 13.65
CA PHE A 404 10.17 15.06 13.26
C PHE A 404 10.43 14.60 11.83
N ARG A 405 9.43 14.01 11.16
CA ARG A 405 9.63 13.54 9.79
C ARG A 405 9.87 14.69 8.82
N SER A 406 10.83 14.50 7.91
CA SER A 406 10.99 15.44 6.81
C SER A 406 9.79 15.38 5.89
N TRP A 407 9.42 16.54 5.34
CA TRP A 407 8.35 16.61 4.35
C TRP A 407 8.65 15.72 3.15
N VAL A 408 9.88 15.76 2.62
CA VAL A 408 10.27 14.98 1.44
C VAL A 408 10.14 13.48 1.71
N TYR A 409 10.65 12.99 2.84
CA TYR A 409 10.53 11.58 3.18
C TYR A 409 9.07 11.15 3.33
N SER A 410 8.28 11.88 4.11
CA SER A 410 6.85 11.58 4.31
C SER A 410 6.08 11.60 2.99
N PHE A 411 6.36 12.58 2.12
CA PHE A 411 5.66 12.72 0.84
C PHE A 411 5.83 11.52 -0.10
N PHE A 412 6.97 10.82 -0.01
CA PHE A 412 7.25 9.65 -0.83
C PHE A 412 7.08 8.31 -0.12
N THR A 413 7.07 8.26 1.21
CA THR A 413 7.09 6.98 1.96
C THR A 413 5.93 6.79 2.93
N SER A 414 5.20 7.85 3.23
CA SER A 414 4.05 7.84 4.15
C SER A 414 2.75 8.00 3.39
N THR A 415 1.63 7.64 4.02
CA THR A 415 0.29 7.98 3.53
C THR A 415 -0.17 9.36 4.00
N HIS A 416 0.47 9.90 5.04
CA HIS A 416 0.24 11.24 5.59
C HIS A 416 1.48 12.14 5.45
N PRO A 417 1.31 13.43 5.10
CA PRO A 417 2.39 14.41 5.11
C PRO A 417 2.98 14.60 6.52
N ALA A 418 4.19 15.15 6.62
CA ALA A 418 4.78 15.50 7.91
C ALA A 418 3.90 16.50 8.67
N ALA A 419 3.68 16.28 9.98
CA ALA A 419 2.76 17.09 10.79
C ALA A 419 3.13 18.58 10.76
N MET A 420 4.43 18.89 10.84
CA MET A 420 4.95 20.26 10.75
C MET A 420 4.62 20.96 9.44
N HIS A 421 4.64 20.22 8.32
CA HIS A 421 4.26 20.79 7.03
C HIS A 421 2.79 21.18 7.03
N GLN A 422 1.91 20.31 7.54
CA GLN A 422 0.46 20.56 7.64
C GLN A 422 0.16 21.79 8.53
N ILE A 423 0.80 21.89 9.70
CA ILE A 423 0.64 23.02 10.62
C ILE A 423 1.15 24.33 10.02
N ASN A 424 2.29 24.30 9.34
CA ASN A 424 2.85 25.49 8.70
C ASN A 424 1.97 26.00 7.55
N GLU A 425 1.39 25.10 6.75
CA GLU A 425 0.43 25.50 5.71
C GLU A 425 -0.83 26.14 6.31
N ALA A 426 -1.39 25.56 7.36
CA ALA A 426 -2.56 26.11 8.05
C ALA A 426 -2.26 27.48 8.68
N THR A 427 -1.10 27.63 9.33
CA THR A 427 -0.64 28.89 9.92
C THR A 427 -0.49 29.97 8.84
N LYS A 428 0.19 29.67 7.73
CA LYS A 428 0.33 30.61 6.60
C LYS A 428 -1.02 31.02 6.00
N TRP A 429 -1.96 30.09 5.91
CA TRP A 429 -3.30 30.40 5.44
C TRP A 429 -4.01 31.34 6.40
N LYS A 430 -3.95 31.06 7.71
CA LYS A 430 -4.52 31.90 8.76
C LYS A 430 -3.96 33.33 8.67
N ASP A 431 -2.64 33.49 8.67
CA ASP A 431 -1.96 34.79 8.65
C ASP A 431 -2.29 35.64 7.40
N LYS A 432 -2.77 35.01 6.32
CA LYS A 432 -3.15 35.69 5.07
C LYS A 432 -4.63 36.07 5.02
N ASN A 433 -5.49 35.41 5.79
CA ASN A 433 -6.95 35.52 5.68
C ASN A 433 -7.63 36.04 6.96
N MET A 434 -6.85 36.37 7.99
CA MET A 434 -7.25 37.11 9.19
C MET A 434 -6.46 38.41 9.23
#